data_AF-A0A4Y7U2L3-F1
#
_entry.id   AF-A0A4Y7U2L3-F1
#
_cell.length_a   1.000
_cell.length_b   1.000
_cell.length_c   1.000
_cell.angle_alpha   90.00
_cell.angle_beta   90.00
_cell.angle_gamma   90.00
#
_symmetry.space_group_name_H-M   'P 1'
#
loop_
_entity.id
_entity.type
_entity.pdbx_description
1 polymer ?
#
loop_
_entity_poly.entity_id
_entity_poly.type
_entity_poly.pdbx_seq_one_letter_code
_entity_poly.pdbx_strand_id
1 'polypeptide(L)'
;IDLDEWANQLIDMGYKRQSLVSAVGEFSIRGGLIDIYPVTGDPVRIELFDTEVDGMRLFDVETQRSLGNVEQVEITTASDYIFTSEQISQLPERMEEAYEKTRQQ
;
A
#
# COMPACT_ATOMS: atom_id res chain seq x y z
N ILE A 1 -3.86 -0.82 15.75
CA ILE A 1 -3.87 -0.76 14.27
C ILE A 1 -5.31 -0.78 13.83
N ASP A 2 -5.78 0.35 13.29
CA ASP A 2 -7.03 0.43 12.54
C ASP A 2 -6.74 -0.03 11.10
N LEU A 3 -7.34 -1.14 10.69
CA LEU A 3 -7.08 -1.75 9.39
C LEU A 3 -7.58 -0.90 8.21
N ASP A 4 -8.65 -0.15 8.40
CA ASP A 4 -9.22 0.67 7.33
C ASP A 4 -8.36 1.92 7.11
N GLU A 5 -7.89 2.54 8.20
CA GLU A 5 -6.92 3.64 8.11
C GLU A 5 -5.62 3.17 7.43
N TRP A 6 -5.08 2.03 7.83
CA TRP A 6 -3.84 1.50 7.27
C TRP A 6 -3.98 1.11 5.79
N ALA A 7 -5.12 0.52 5.41
CA ALA A 7 -5.40 0.20 4.01
C ALA A 7 -5.46 1.47 3.15
N ASN A 8 -6.08 2.54 3.64
CA ASN A 8 -6.15 3.81 2.92
C ASN A 8 -4.76 4.45 2.77
N GLN A 9 -3.92 4.41 3.81
CA GLN A 9 -2.54 4.88 3.73
C GLN A 9 -1.75 4.12 2.65
N LEU A 10 -1.87 2.79 2.59
CA LEU A 10 -1.19 1.99 1.56
C LEU A 10 -1.69 2.33 0.14
N ILE A 11 -2.99 2.56 -0.03
CA ILE A 11 -3.57 2.98 -1.32
C ILE A 11 -3.03 4.35 -1.73
N ASP A 12 -3.00 5.32 -0.82
CA ASP A 12 -2.45 6.65 -1.06
C ASP A 12 -0.94 6.60 -1.38
N MET A 13 -0.22 5.63 -0.78
CA MET A 13 1.18 5.32 -1.09
C MET A 13 1.37 4.61 -2.45
N GLY A 14 0.29 4.28 -3.17
CA GLY A 14 0.33 3.66 -4.50
C GLY A 14 0.22 2.14 -4.52
N TYR A 15 -0.04 1.48 -3.39
CA TYR A 15 -0.24 0.04 -3.35
C TYR A 15 -1.63 -0.37 -3.85
N LYS A 16 -1.70 -1.56 -4.43
CA LYS A 16 -2.95 -2.15 -4.92
C LYS A 16 -3.47 -3.18 -3.92
N ARG A 17 -4.69 -2.95 -3.42
CA ARG A 17 -5.39 -3.94 -2.61
C ARG A 17 -5.88 -5.08 -3.50
N GLN A 18 -5.49 -6.30 -3.16
CA GLN A 18 -5.89 -7.54 -3.84
C GLN A 18 -6.49 -8.54 -2.85
N SER A 19 -7.14 -9.58 -3.37
CA SER A 19 -7.58 -10.73 -2.57
C SER A 19 -6.42 -11.66 -2.21
N LEU A 20 -5.38 -11.69 -3.05
CA LEU A 20 -4.16 -12.46 -2.90
C LEU A 20 -3.00 -11.64 -3.43
N VAL A 21 -1.90 -11.58 -2.68
CA VAL A 21 -0.68 -10.89 -3.12
C VAL A 21 0.11 -11.81 -4.05
N SER A 22 0.46 -11.28 -5.22
CA SER A 22 1.19 -12.01 -6.27
C SER A 22 2.36 -11.21 -6.86
N ALA A 23 2.34 -9.88 -6.73
CA ALA A 23 3.34 -9.00 -7.30
C ALA A 23 3.74 -7.86 -6.35
N VAL A 24 4.88 -7.24 -6.63
CA VAL A 24 5.40 -6.06 -5.94
C VAL A 24 4.36 -4.92 -5.97
N GLY A 25 4.21 -4.20 -4.86
CA GLY A 25 3.26 -3.10 -4.74
C GLY A 25 1.81 -3.57 -4.49
N GLU A 26 1.61 -4.84 -4.18
CA GLU A 26 0.30 -5.38 -3.78
C GLU A 26 0.23 -5.63 -2.28
N PHE A 27 -0.98 -5.52 -1.73
CA PHE A 27 -1.29 -5.97 -0.38
C PHE A 27 -2.67 -6.63 -0.31
N SER A 28 -2.87 -7.47 0.70
CA SER A 28 -4.19 -8.06 1.02
C SER A 28 -4.43 -8.03 2.52
N ILE A 29 -5.70 -7.96 2.92
CA ILE A 29 -6.11 -8.01 4.33
C ILE A 29 -7.20 -9.07 4.46
N ARG A 30 -6.98 -10.05 5.35
CA ARG A 30 -7.87 -11.20 5.59
C ARG A 30 -7.96 -11.48 7.09
N GLY A 31 -8.97 -10.90 7.74
CA GLY A 31 -9.09 -10.93 9.20
C GLY A 31 -7.89 -10.23 9.84
N GLY A 32 -7.15 -10.93 10.69
CA GLY A 32 -5.90 -10.44 11.29
C GLY A 32 -4.65 -10.63 10.43
N LEU A 33 -4.75 -11.18 9.21
CA LEU A 33 -3.59 -11.35 8.34
C LEU A 33 -3.49 -10.19 7.35
N ILE A 34 -2.31 -9.58 7.27
CA ILE A 34 -1.96 -8.63 6.22
C ILE A 34 -0.79 -9.20 5.44
N ASP A 35 -1.00 -9.43 4.15
CA ASP A 35 0.10 -9.77 3.23
C ASP A 35 0.49 -8.50 2.48
N ILE A 36 1.77 -8.19 2.38
CA ILE A 36 2.28 -7.06 1.62
C ILE A 36 3.55 -7.44 0.87
N TYR A 37 3.64 -7.05 -0.40
CA TYR A 37 4.87 -7.13 -1.18
C TYR A 37 5.43 -5.70 -1.36
N PRO A 38 6.40 -5.28 -0.53
CA PRO A 38 6.97 -3.95 -0.59
C PRO A 38 7.73 -3.73 -1.91
N VAL A 39 7.86 -2.47 -2.31
CA VAL A 39 8.64 -2.09 -3.51
C VAL A 39 10.11 -2.41 -3.35
N THR A 40 10.61 -2.29 -2.12
CA THR A 40 11.96 -2.67 -1.73
C THR A 40 11.87 -3.72 -0.63
N GLY A 41 12.38 -4.92 -0.89
CA GLY A 41 12.41 -6.02 0.07
C GLY A 41 11.55 -7.21 -0.35
N ASP A 42 11.41 -8.16 0.58
CA ASP A 42 10.71 -9.42 0.36
C ASP A 42 9.23 -9.33 0.80
N PRO A 43 8.34 -10.20 0.27
CA PRO A 43 6.94 -10.27 0.72
C PRO A 43 6.84 -10.66 2.20
N VAL A 44 6.02 -9.91 2.95
CA VAL A 44 5.81 -10.11 4.39
C VAL A 44 4.34 -10.36 4.67
N ARG A 45 4.09 -11.35 5.53
CA ARG A 45 2.82 -11.59 6.21
C ARG A 45 2.92 -11.06 7.63
N ILE A 46 2.05 -10.13 7.98
CA ILE A 46 1.88 -9.56 9.31
C ILE A 46 0.65 -10.23 9.92
N GLU A 47 0.83 -10.79 11.12
CA GLU A 47 -0.21 -11.45 11.91
C GLU A 47 -0.61 -10.49 13.02
N LEU A 48 -1.89 -10.13 13.07
CA LEU A 48 -2.46 -9.24 14.08
C LEU A 48 -3.26 -10.03 15.11
N PHE A 49 -3.15 -9.59 16.37
CA PHE A 49 -4.06 -9.96 17.44
C PHE A 49 -4.75 -8.68 17.95
N ASP A 50 -6.09 -8.63 17.81
CA ASP A 50 -6.92 -7.43 17.99
C ASP A 50 -6.42 -6.22 17.17
N THR A 51 -5.60 -5.38 17.79
CA THR A 51 -5.08 -4.14 17.18
C THR A 51 -3.55 -4.08 17.24
N GLU A 52 -2.88 -5.17 17.58
CA GLU A 52 -1.43 -5.27 17.77
C GLU A 52 -0.82 -6.28 16.81
N VAL A 53 0.45 -6.07 16.45
CA VAL A 53 1.23 -7.05 15.67
C VAL A 53 1.65 -8.17 16.61
N ASP A 54 1.15 -9.38 16.36
CA ASP A 54 1.54 -10.60 17.05
C ASP A 54 2.84 -11.18 16.47
N GLY A 55 3.01 -11.08 15.14
CA GLY A 55 4.24 -11.52 14.48
C GLY A 55 4.32 -11.14 13.01
N MET A 56 5.52 -11.29 12.45
CA MET A 56 5.77 -11.09 11.03
C MET A 56 6.63 -12.21 10.46
N ARG A 57 6.30 -12.63 9.24
CA ARG A 57 7.01 -13.69 8.53
C ARG A 57 7.21 -13.30 7.08
N LEU A 58 8.33 -13.69 6.49
CA LEU A 58 8.41 -13.76 5.03
C LEU A 58 7.37 -14.77 4.54
N PHE A 59 6.86 -14.58 3.32
CA PHE A 59 6.02 -15.61 2.69
C PHE A 59 6.30 -15.70 1.20
N ASP A 60 6.08 -16.89 0.67
CA ASP A 60 6.21 -17.19 -0.75
C ASP A 60 4.88 -16.87 -1.46
N VAL A 61 4.89 -15.95 -2.42
CA VAL A 61 3.68 -15.48 -3.13
C VAL A 61 3.11 -16.51 -4.10
N GLU A 62 3.88 -17.50 -4.55
CA GLU A 62 3.38 -18.54 -5.46
C GLU A 62 2.65 -19.63 -4.68
N THR A 63 3.25 -20.07 -3.58
CA THR A 63 2.75 -21.16 -2.74
C THR A 63 1.86 -20.68 -1.59
N GLN A 64 1.86 -19.38 -1.30
CA GLN A 64 1.13 -18.72 -0.22
C GLN A 64 1.51 -19.20 1.19
N ARG A 65 2.71 -19.78 1.33
CA ARG A 65 3.22 -20.33 2.58
C ARG A 65 4.14 -19.35 3.28
N SER A 66 3.97 -19.21 4.59
CA SER A 66 4.92 -18.49 5.43
C SER A 66 6.26 -19.22 5.48
N LEU A 67 7.33 -18.45 5.55
CA LEU A 67 8.72 -18.87 5.63
C LEU A 67 9.27 -18.52 7.02
N GLY A 68 10.43 -17.87 7.08
CA GLY A 68 11.07 -17.44 8.33
C GLY A 68 10.43 -16.19 8.94
N ASN A 69 10.61 -16.04 10.25
CA ASN A 69 10.20 -14.82 10.97
C ASN A 69 11.08 -13.63 10.58
N VAL A 70 10.51 -12.43 10.64
CA VAL A 70 11.22 -11.16 10.48
C VAL A 70 10.87 -10.22 11.63
N GLU A 71 11.83 -9.42 12.06
CA GLU A 71 11.64 -8.47 13.17
C GLU A 71 11.08 -7.13 12.69
N GLN A 72 11.34 -6.77 11.44
CA GLN A 72 10.94 -5.49 10.86
C GLN A 72 10.69 -5.63 9.36
N VAL A 73 9.74 -4.83 8.87
CA VAL A 73 9.53 -4.57 7.45
C VAL A 73 9.47 -3.05 7.25
N GLU A 74 10.10 -2.56 6.19
CA GLU A 74 10.00 -1.17 5.77
C GLU A 74 9.09 -1.08 4.54
N ILE A 75 8.05 -0.24 4.63
CA ILE A 75 7.08 -0.06 3.55
C ILE A 75 7.24 1.37 3.05
N THR A 76 7.84 1.50 1.87
CA THR A 76 7.98 2.78 1.17
C THR A 76 6.87 2.94 0.14
N THR A 77 6.73 4.12 -0.44
CA THR A 77 5.74 4.40 -1.48
C THR A 77 5.99 3.57 -2.73
N ALA A 78 4.92 3.06 -3.34
CA ALA A 78 4.95 2.27 -4.58
C ALA A 78 4.79 3.11 -5.85
N SER A 79 4.60 4.42 -5.69
CA SER A 79 4.51 5.40 -6.76
C SER A 79 5.49 6.54 -6.50
N ASP A 80 6.10 7.06 -7.56
CA ASP A 80 6.87 8.32 -7.53
C ASP A 80 5.96 9.54 -7.28
N TYR A 81 4.64 9.35 -7.37
CA TYR A 81 3.61 10.35 -7.12
C TYR A 81 2.65 9.86 -6.03
N ILE A 82 2.64 10.57 -4.91
CA ILE A 82 1.67 10.36 -3.83
C ILE A 82 0.56 11.39 -4.04
N PHE A 83 -0.59 10.96 -4.56
CA PHE A 83 -1.79 11.79 -4.65
C PHE A 83 -2.87 11.21 -3.76
N THR A 84 -3.35 12.01 -2.80
CA THR A 84 -4.54 11.65 -2.04
C THR A 84 -5.78 11.77 -2.91
N SER A 85 -6.86 11.08 -2.52
CA SER A 85 -8.16 11.21 -3.19
C SER A 85 -8.65 12.67 -3.26
N GLU A 86 -8.35 13.48 -2.24
CA GLU A 86 -8.64 14.92 -2.22
C GLU A 86 -7.80 15.69 -3.23
N GLN A 87 -6.51 15.37 -3.38
CA GLN A 87 -5.66 16.00 -4.40
C GLN A 87 -6.15 15.66 -5.80
N ILE A 88 -6.54 14.40 -6.05
CA ILE A 88 -7.09 13.96 -7.34
C ILE A 88 -8.39 14.69 -7.68
N SER A 89 -9.29 14.89 -6.71
CA SER A 89 -10.57 15.58 -6.96
C SER A 89 -10.40 17.05 -7.35
N GLN A 90 -9.31 17.68 -6.91
CA GLN A 90 -8.97 19.07 -7.24
C GLN A 90 -8.14 19.21 -8.54
N LEU A 91 -7.62 18.12 -9.10
CA LEU A 91 -6.79 18.18 -10.32
C LEU A 91 -7.49 18.86 -11.51
N PRO A 92 -8.77 18.60 -11.83
CA PRO A 92 -9.43 19.20 -12.99
C PRO A 92 -9.43 20.73 -12.95
N GLU A 93 -9.83 21.31 -11.81
CA GLU A 93 -9.88 22.77 -11.62
C GLU A 93 -8.48 23.40 -11.76
N ARG A 94 -7.48 22.78 -11.13
CA ARG A 94 -6.09 23.27 -11.19
C ARG A 94 -5.48 23.16 -12.59
N MET A 95 -5.86 22.15 -13.36
CA MET A 95 -5.44 22.00 -14.76
C MET A 95 -6.10 23.05 -15.66
N GLU A 96 -7.37 23.38 -15.44
CA GLU A 96 -8.09 24.42 -16.19
C GLU A 96 -7.49 25.81 -15.90
N GLU A 97 -7.23 26.14 -14.63
CA GLU A 97 -6.55 27.38 -14.25
C GLU A 97 -5.15 27.50 -14.89
N ALA A 98 -4.38 26.40 -14.91
CA ALA A 98 -3.05 26.38 -15.50
C ALA A 98 -3.11 26.58 -17.01
N TYR A 99 -4.03 25.90 -17.69
CA TYR A 99 -4.26 26.04 -19.13
C TYR A 99 -4.61 27.48 -19.51
N GLU A 100 -5.53 28.11 -18.78
CA GLU A 100 -5.93 29.49 -19.05
C GLU A 100 -4.79 30.49 -18.84
N LYS A 101 -3.95 30.29 -17.82
CA LYS A 101 -2.75 31.13 -17.60
C LYS A 101 -1.73 31.00 -18.72
N THR A 102 -1.51 29.80 -19.25
CA THR A 102 -0.57 29.58 -20.36
C THR A 102 -1.13 30.07 -21.70
N ARG A 103 -2.45 30.00 -21.91
CA ARG A 103 -3.12 30.48 -23.14
C ARG A 103 -3.07 32.01 -23.28
N GLN A 104 -2.94 32.75 -22.18
CA GLN A 104 -2.90 34.21 -22.15
C GLN A 104 -1.47 34.80 -22.29
N GLN A 105 -0.45 33.96 -22.43
CA GLN A 105 0.95 34.35 -22.72
C GLN A 105 1.30 34.09 -24.18
#